data_AF-A0A6G7Y1E3-F1
#
_entry.id   AF-A0A6G7Y1E3-F1
#
_cell.length_a   1.000
_cell.length_b   1.000
_cell.length_c   1.000
_cell.angle_alpha   90.00
_cell.angle_beta   90.00
_cell.angle_gamma   90.00
#
_symmetry.space_group_name_H-M   'P 1'
#
loop_
_entity.id
_entity.type
_entity.pdbx_description
1 polymer ?
#
loop_
_entity_poly.entity_id
_entity_poly.type
_entity_poly.pdbx_seq_one_letter_code
_entity_poly.pdbx_strand_id
1 'polypeptide(L)'
;MKIYATSDIHGYNTERLDVLLERDFENTILIDNGDFFIGSPHATYWNHQAGENQLVKIANTIKFDAMVPGNHDFDYGLDFYLDRVSELDMPVIACNIFDNQDNHLFEPYTIITKGKQRIAIIGAVTSNLSQLTSFANTKDLRCQSAPQWIAKYVEALRDTVDVIVVSYHGGIECDLSTGHETQYQTGEDEAYKIARSITGIDILICGHQHRENSGYVKDCHVIQVPDRLKKIAEITSHAPYALSWVIPQSRIREDEAYNKWLESTVDTRHLEAFVRQFLNGDVYDFELEDNTVQAMITAFSSVYPMRAYTYNGFELASFPWCTVRDDACIVTNRQLDAYRLSAFTVANIFDLYYHHVFKP
;
A
#
# COMPACT_ATOMS: atom_id res chain seq x y z
N MET A 1 12.47 -25.66 3.67
CA MET A 1 11.55 -24.56 4.05
C MET A 1 11.13 -23.77 2.80
N LYS A 2 9.93 -23.18 2.81
CA LYS A 2 9.49 -22.18 1.83
C LYS A 2 9.14 -20.86 2.51
N ILE A 3 9.35 -19.74 1.85
CA ILE A 3 8.87 -18.42 2.26
C ILE A 3 7.89 -17.96 1.20
N TYR A 4 6.66 -17.68 1.60
CA TYR A 4 5.64 -17.05 0.79
C TYR A 4 5.59 -15.56 1.11
N ALA A 5 5.43 -14.73 0.09
CA ALA A 5 5.27 -13.29 0.27
C ALA A 5 4.14 -12.73 -0.58
N THR A 6 3.32 -11.89 0.05
CA THR A 6 2.32 -11.00 -0.57
C THR A 6 2.72 -9.55 -0.33
N SER A 7 2.20 -8.63 -1.15
CA SER A 7 2.41 -7.19 -0.99
C SER A 7 1.27 -6.45 -1.68
N ASP A 8 0.96 -5.24 -1.20
CA ASP A 8 0.07 -4.28 -1.86
C ASP A 8 -1.29 -4.93 -2.23
N ILE A 9 -1.85 -5.70 -1.29
CA ILE A 9 -3.13 -6.39 -1.50
C ILE A 9 -4.25 -5.36 -1.65
N HIS A 10 -4.19 -4.25 -0.90
CA HIS A 10 -5.15 -3.16 -0.92
C HIS A 10 -6.61 -3.62 -0.74
N GLY A 11 -6.82 -4.73 -0.01
CA GLY A 11 -8.11 -5.41 0.10
C GLY A 11 -8.72 -5.88 -1.24
N TYR A 12 -7.92 -6.06 -2.30
CA TYR A 12 -8.37 -6.69 -3.55
C TYR A 12 -8.16 -8.19 -3.50
N ASN A 13 -9.12 -8.93 -4.08
CA ASN A 13 -8.99 -10.36 -4.35
C ASN A 13 -8.65 -11.23 -3.12
N THR A 14 -9.01 -10.78 -1.92
CA THR A 14 -8.58 -11.41 -0.66
C THR A 14 -9.07 -12.86 -0.51
N GLU A 15 -10.14 -13.23 -1.21
CA GLU A 15 -10.62 -14.60 -1.31
C GLU A 15 -9.58 -15.55 -1.92
N ARG A 16 -8.65 -15.04 -2.75
CA ARG A 16 -7.62 -15.84 -3.41
C ARG A 16 -6.48 -16.25 -2.48
N LEU A 17 -6.41 -15.72 -1.27
CA LEU A 17 -5.45 -16.16 -0.26
C LEU A 17 -5.73 -17.60 0.20
N ASP A 18 -6.91 -18.14 -0.07
CA ASP A 18 -7.27 -19.53 0.29
C ASP A 18 -6.31 -20.59 -0.27
N VAL A 19 -5.60 -20.29 -1.36
CA VAL A 19 -4.53 -21.11 -1.92
C VAL A 19 -3.42 -21.40 -0.91
N LEU A 20 -3.29 -20.57 0.13
CA LEU A 20 -2.30 -20.70 1.19
C LEU A 20 -2.82 -21.44 2.44
N LEU A 21 -4.10 -21.82 2.51
CA LEU A 21 -4.67 -22.48 3.69
C LEU A 21 -4.13 -23.88 3.95
N GLU A 22 -3.81 -24.62 2.89
CA GLU A 22 -3.34 -26.01 2.95
C GLU A 22 -1.80 -26.12 2.94
N ARG A 23 -1.09 -25.02 3.20
CA ARG A 23 0.37 -25.01 3.22
C ARG A 23 0.92 -25.83 4.39
N ASP A 24 2.15 -26.31 4.24
CA ASP A 24 2.87 -26.98 5.31
C ASP A 24 3.34 -25.95 6.37
N PHE A 25 2.53 -25.72 7.40
CA PHE A 25 2.83 -24.73 8.45
C PHE A 25 4.13 -24.98 9.22
N GLU A 26 4.66 -26.22 9.25
CA GLU A 26 5.91 -26.56 9.94
C GLU A 26 7.16 -26.11 9.15
N ASN A 27 7.04 -26.06 7.82
CA ASN A 27 8.15 -25.77 6.91
C ASN A 27 7.91 -24.54 6.01
N THR A 28 6.88 -23.74 6.29
CA THR A 28 6.56 -22.54 5.53
C THR A 28 6.49 -21.30 6.42
N ILE A 29 6.95 -20.17 5.88
CA ILE A 29 6.76 -18.83 6.42
C ILE A 29 5.87 -18.07 5.43
N LEU A 30 4.94 -17.27 5.91
CA LEU A 30 4.13 -16.37 5.10
C LEU A 30 4.25 -14.94 5.60
N ILE A 31 4.66 -14.02 4.74
CA ILE A 31 4.86 -12.61 5.04
C ILE A 31 3.92 -11.77 4.18
N ASP A 32 3.24 -10.79 4.78
CA ASP A 32 2.62 -9.70 4.02
C ASP A 32 3.46 -8.44 4.13
N ASN A 33 3.79 -7.85 2.99
CA ASN A 33 4.68 -6.69 2.89
C ASN A 33 3.91 -5.36 2.82
N GLY A 34 2.73 -5.26 3.44
CA GLY A 34 2.04 -4.00 3.69
C GLY A 34 1.11 -3.54 2.58
N ASP A 35 0.43 -2.42 2.87
CA ASP A 35 -0.69 -1.89 2.10
C ASP A 35 -1.82 -2.94 2.00
N PHE A 36 -2.27 -3.39 3.16
CA PHE A 36 -3.24 -4.46 3.29
C PHE A 36 -4.66 -3.92 3.51
N PHE A 37 -4.81 -2.90 4.36
CA PHE A 37 -6.10 -2.51 4.92
C PHE A 37 -6.89 -1.49 4.10
N ILE A 38 -6.23 -0.74 3.22
CA ILE A 38 -6.83 0.40 2.51
C ILE A 38 -6.55 0.30 1.02
N GLY A 39 -7.53 0.64 0.18
CA GLY A 39 -7.35 0.80 -1.26
C GLY A 39 -8.55 0.40 -2.12
N SER A 40 -9.07 -0.82 -1.95
CA SER A 40 -10.24 -1.28 -2.72
C SER A 40 -11.56 -0.77 -2.12
N PRO A 41 -12.63 -0.67 -2.92
CA PRO A 41 -13.97 -0.43 -2.38
C PRO A 41 -14.45 -1.48 -1.37
N HIS A 42 -13.99 -2.74 -1.47
CA HIS A 42 -14.27 -3.75 -0.46
C HIS A 42 -13.57 -3.43 0.87
N ALA A 43 -12.32 -2.94 0.80
CA ALA A 43 -11.59 -2.46 1.97
C ALA A 43 -12.34 -1.30 2.63
N THR A 44 -12.76 -0.30 1.85
CA THR A 44 -13.60 0.80 2.34
C THR A 44 -14.85 0.27 3.04
N TYR A 45 -15.59 -0.63 2.39
CA TYR A 45 -16.81 -1.22 2.96
C TYR A 45 -16.54 -1.92 4.30
N TRP A 46 -15.59 -2.84 4.34
CA TRP A 46 -15.27 -3.63 5.54
C TRP A 46 -14.71 -2.80 6.69
N ASN A 47 -13.94 -1.74 6.40
CA ASN A 47 -13.43 -0.82 7.43
C ASN A 47 -14.51 0.02 8.11
N HIS A 48 -15.71 0.09 7.53
CA HIS A 48 -16.85 0.86 8.06
C HIS A 48 -18.04 -0.03 8.47
N GLN A 49 -17.87 -1.35 8.51
CA GLN A 49 -18.89 -2.24 9.08
C GLN A 49 -18.73 -2.35 10.60
N ALA A 50 -19.85 -2.54 11.29
CA ALA A 50 -19.84 -2.87 12.71
C ALA A 50 -19.39 -4.33 12.93
N GLY A 51 -18.66 -4.57 14.02
CA GLY A 51 -18.20 -5.91 14.40
C GLY A 51 -16.76 -6.19 13.97
N GLU A 52 -16.42 -7.48 13.86
CA GLU A 52 -15.09 -7.95 13.45
C GLU A 52 -14.76 -7.46 12.03
N ASN A 53 -13.61 -6.81 11.85
CA ASN A 53 -13.18 -6.35 10.54
C ASN A 53 -12.83 -7.56 9.64
N GLN A 54 -13.40 -7.59 8.43
CA GLN A 54 -13.24 -8.74 7.53
C GLN A 54 -11.80 -8.92 7.03
N LEU A 55 -11.01 -7.85 6.87
CA LEU A 55 -9.60 -7.94 6.47
C LEU A 55 -8.75 -8.51 7.62
N VAL A 56 -8.98 -8.06 8.85
CA VAL A 56 -8.39 -8.66 10.06
C VAL A 56 -8.70 -10.15 10.13
N LYS A 57 -9.97 -10.52 9.99
CA LYS A 57 -10.40 -11.93 9.98
C LYS A 57 -9.66 -12.75 8.92
N ILE A 58 -9.49 -12.21 7.72
CA ILE A 58 -8.76 -12.87 6.64
C ILE A 58 -7.29 -13.05 7.03
N ALA A 59 -6.63 -12.01 7.54
CA ALA A 59 -5.24 -12.09 8.00
C ALA A 59 -5.06 -13.17 9.09
N ASN A 60 -5.92 -13.18 10.10
CA ASN A 60 -5.90 -14.17 11.18
C ASN A 60 -6.19 -15.59 10.67
N THR A 61 -7.12 -15.75 9.72
CA THR A 61 -7.45 -17.05 9.13
C THR A 61 -6.30 -17.62 8.30
N ILE A 62 -5.63 -16.76 7.52
CA ILE A 62 -4.49 -17.14 6.68
C ILE A 62 -3.23 -17.35 7.53
N LYS A 63 -3.16 -16.76 8.73
CA LYS A 63 -2.07 -16.91 9.71
C LYS A 63 -0.74 -16.45 9.13
N PHE A 64 -0.64 -15.19 8.75
CA PHE A 64 0.65 -14.57 8.43
C PHE A 64 1.62 -14.79 9.60
N ASP A 65 2.88 -15.10 9.30
CA ASP A 65 3.93 -15.24 10.31
C ASP A 65 4.50 -13.85 10.70
N ALA A 66 4.43 -12.87 9.79
CA ALA A 66 4.70 -11.46 10.03
C ALA A 66 3.98 -10.59 9.00
N MET A 67 3.56 -9.39 9.41
CA MET A 67 3.09 -8.34 8.50
C MET A 67 3.94 -7.08 8.67
N VAL A 68 4.08 -6.30 7.61
CA VAL A 68 4.78 -5.00 7.62
C VAL A 68 3.76 -3.90 7.30
N PRO A 69 3.79 -2.73 7.95
CA PRO A 69 2.95 -1.61 7.52
C PRO A 69 3.33 -1.14 6.11
N GLY A 70 2.34 -0.73 5.33
CA GLY A 70 2.57 0.09 4.13
C GLY A 70 2.25 1.56 4.37
N ASN A 71 2.45 2.42 3.36
CA ASN A 71 2.11 3.83 3.51
C ASN A 71 0.60 4.08 3.53
N HIS A 72 -0.17 3.32 2.76
CA HIS A 72 -1.62 3.46 2.69
C HIS A 72 -2.31 2.98 3.97
N ASP A 73 -1.69 2.10 4.75
CA ASP A 73 -2.25 1.64 6.03
C ASP A 73 -2.46 2.79 7.04
N PHE A 74 -1.78 3.93 6.87
CA PHE A 74 -1.93 5.14 7.69
C PHE A 74 -2.88 6.19 7.09
N ASP A 75 -3.52 5.93 5.94
CA ASP A 75 -4.37 6.92 5.26
C ASP A 75 -5.60 7.34 6.06
N TYR A 76 -6.06 6.51 7.00
CA TYR A 76 -7.15 6.84 7.92
C TYR A 76 -6.65 7.33 9.29
N GLY A 77 -5.34 7.47 9.47
CA GLY A 77 -4.69 7.88 10.72
C GLY A 77 -4.09 6.73 11.52
N LEU A 78 -3.10 7.08 12.35
CA LEU A 78 -2.40 6.12 13.21
C LEU A 78 -3.35 5.34 14.14
N ASP A 79 -4.33 6.00 14.76
CA ASP A 79 -5.27 5.34 15.67
C ASP A 79 -6.09 4.25 14.96
N PHE A 80 -6.55 4.51 13.72
CA PHE A 80 -7.25 3.51 12.92
C PHE A 80 -6.37 2.29 12.67
N TYR A 81 -5.11 2.51 12.30
CA TYR A 81 -4.19 1.42 12.01
C TYR A 81 -3.89 0.61 13.27
N LEU A 82 -3.55 1.27 14.39
CA LEU A 82 -3.28 0.58 15.66
C LEU A 82 -4.48 -0.23 16.17
N ASP A 83 -5.70 0.27 15.96
CA ASP A 83 -6.93 -0.46 16.26
C ASP A 83 -7.00 -1.77 15.45
N ARG A 84 -6.77 -1.72 14.13
CA ARG A 84 -6.68 -2.94 13.29
C ARG A 84 -5.56 -3.88 13.74
N VAL A 85 -4.38 -3.34 14.02
CA VAL A 85 -3.22 -4.12 14.47
C VAL A 85 -3.51 -4.82 15.81
N SER A 86 -4.28 -4.21 16.69
CA SER A 86 -4.63 -4.80 17.99
C SER A 86 -5.53 -6.05 17.88
N GLU A 87 -6.23 -6.21 16.76
CA GLU A 87 -7.09 -7.36 16.47
C GLU A 87 -6.35 -8.51 15.75
N LEU A 88 -5.08 -8.30 15.36
CA LEU A 88 -4.29 -9.28 14.63
C LEU A 88 -3.68 -10.36 15.54
N ASP A 89 -3.73 -11.62 15.10
CA ASP A 89 -3.14 -12.77 15.79
C ASP A 89 -1.64 -12.96 15.51
N MET A 90 -1.04 -12.07 14.71
CA MET A 90 0.36 -12.12 14.28
C MET A 90 1.06 -10.77 14.50
N PRO A 91 2.40 -10.76 14.59
CA PRO A 91 3.12 -9.51 14.79
C PRO A 91 3.11 -8.66 13.53
N VAL A 92 2.87 -7.37 13.72
CA VAL A 92 3.24 -6.32 12.76
C VAL A 92 4.62 -5.80 13.14
N ILE A 93 5.56 -5.81 12.20
CA ILE A 93 6.96 -5.45 12.42
C ILE A 93 7.41 -4.28 11.55
N ALA A 94 8.13 -3.33 12.15
CA ALA A 94 8.76 -2.22 11.44
C ALA A 94 9.90 -1.62 12.26
N CYS A 95 11.13 -1.72 11.76
CA CYS A 95 12.32 -1.24 12.45
C CYS A 95 12.51 0.28 12.37
N ASN A 96 11.77 0.98 11.51
CA ASN A 96 12.01 2.39 11.22
C ASN A 96 10.80 3.31 11.47
N ILE A 97 9.79 2.85 12.21
CA ILE A 97 8.66 3.68 12.62
C ILE A 97 8.70 3.91 14.14
N PHE A 98 8.65 5.19 14.53
CA PHE A 98 8.77 5.64 15.91
C PHE A 98 7.63 6.56 16.32
N ASP A 99 7.38 6.66 17.62
CA ASP A 99 6.56 7.72 18.18
C ASP A 99 7.36 9.05 18.23
N ASN A 100 6.72 10.10 18.72
CA ASN A 100 7.35 11.41 18.88
C ASN A 100 8.40 11.49 20.01
N GLN A 101 8.55 10.42 20.81
CA GLN A 101 9.56 10.26 21.85
C GLN A 101 10.72 9.34 21.41
N ASP A 102 10.77 8.99 20.13
CA ASP A 102 11.75 8.10 19.53
C ASP A 102 11.73 6.66 20.09
N ASN A 103 10.58 6.19 20.60
CA ASN A 103 10.35 4.76 20.87
C ASN A 103 9.79 4.08 19.61
N HIS A 104 10.15 2.81 19.40
CA HIS A 104 9.56 2.02 18.30
C HIS A 104 8.05 1.85 18.49
N LEU A 105 7.27 2.12 17.44
CA LEU A 105 5.83 1.86 17.44
C LEU A 105 5.50 0.38 17.19
N PHE A 106 6.40 -0.35 16.53
CA PHE A 106 6.26 -1.77 16.22
C PHE A 106 7.54 -2.50 16.61
N GLU A 107 7.44 -3.81 16.86
CA GLU A 107 8.64 -4.62 17.03
C GLU A 107 9.50 -4.54 15.75
N PRO A 108 10.82 -4.33 15.85
CA PRO A 108 11.65 -4.15 14.65
C PRO A 108 11.76 -5.40 13.77
N TYR A 109 11.67 -6.58 14.40
CA TYR A 109 11.83 -7.87 13.76
C TYR A 109 11.13 -8.97 14.57
N THR A 110 10.96 -10.14 13.96
CA THR A 110 10.61 -11.39 14.65
C THR A 110 11.59 -12.50 14.28
N ILE A 111 11.80 -13.47 15.16
CA ILE A 111 12.61 -14.66 14.89
C ILE A 111 11.72 -15.89 14.99
N ILE A 112 11.64 -16.64 13.89
CA ILE A 112 10.77 -17.81 13.75
C ILE A 112 11.63 -19.03 13.48
N THR A 113 11.29 -20.15 14.10
CA THR A 113 11.93 -21.44 13.83
C THR A 113 10.96 -22.32 13.02
N LYS A 114 11.38 -22.74 11.83
CA LYS A 114 10.63 -23.68 10.97
C LYS A 114 11.54 -24.85 10.63
N GLY A 115 11.10 -26.06 10.94
CA GLY A 115 11.97 -27.24 10.94
C GLY A 115 13.23 -27.03 11.79
N LYS A 116 14.40 -27.01 11.16
CA LYS A 116 15.71 -26.81 11.84
C LYS A 116 16.33 -25.43 11.61
N GLN A 117 15.64 -24.55 10.87
CA GLN A 117 16.16 -23.23 10.52
C GLN A 117 15.56 -22.18 11.45
N ARG A 118 16.39 -21.25 11.91
CA ARG A 118 16.04 -20.00 12.60
C ARG A 118 16.09 -18.87 11.57
N ILE A 119 14.99 -18.11 11.46
CA ILE A 119 14.80 -17.09 10.46
C ILE A 119 14.47 -15.79 11.17
N ALA A 120 15.28 -14.75 10.95
CA ALA A 120 14.89 -13.40 11.33
C ALA A 120 14.14 -12.74 10.18
N ILE A 121 13.01 -12.10 10.49
CA ILE A 121 12.25 -11.27 9.56
C ILE A 121 12.32 -9.84 10.10
N ILE A 122 12.95 -8.94 9.35
CA ILE A 122 13.07 -7.51 9.70
C ILE A 122 12.09 -6.73 8.83
N GLY A 123 11.20 -5.96 9.44
CA GLY A 123 10.23 -5.13 8.73
C GLY A 123 10.75 -3.70 8.54
N ALA A 124 10.40 -3.04 7.45
CA ALA A 124 10.67 -1.62 7.25
C ALA A 124 9.69 -1.01 6.24
N VAL A 125 9.48 0.30 6.33
CA VAL A 125 8.65 1.08 5.38
C VAL A 125 9.51 2.11 4.68
N THR A 126 9.12 2.54 3.48
CA THR A 126 9.76 3.68 2.81
C THR A 126 10.00 4.85 3.78
N SER A 127 11.22 5.38 3.76
CA SER A 127 11.63 6.55 4.55
C SER A 127 10.76 7.78 4.23
N ASN A 128 10.05 7.77 3.09
CA ASN A 128 9.27 8.89 2.59
C ASN A 128 7.79 8.89 3.01
N LEU A 129 7.39 8.04 3.97
CA LEU A 129 6.01 7.93 4.48
C LEU A 129 5.33 9.29 4.74
N SER A 130 6.04 10.24 5.35
CA SER A 130 5.51 11.58 5.67
C SER A 130 5.16 12.46 4.46
N GLN A 131 5.66 12.13 3.28
CA GLN A 131 5.32 12.81 2.02
C GLN A 131 4.19 12.10 1.26
N LEU A 132 3.98 10.81 1.53
CA LEU A 132 2.99 9.97 0.84
C LEU A 132 1.63 10.01 1.54
N THR A 133 1.62 10.14 2.86
CA THR A 133 0.41 10.16 3.68
C THR A 133 0.21 11.54 4.30
N SER A 134 -1.05 11.98 4.42
CA SER A 134 -1.39 13.28 5.02
C SER A 134 -0.70 13.51 6.36
N PHE A 135 -0.13 14.70 6.54
CA PHE A 135 0.50 15.09 7.80
C PHE A 135 -0.44 14.96 9.00
N ALA A 136 -1.74 15.23 8.83
CA ALA A 136 -2.71 15.10 9.91
C ALA A 136 -2.81 13.66 10.46
N ASN A 137 -2.54 12.66 9.61
CA ASN A 137 -2.62 11.24 9.90
C ASN A 137 -1.30 10.67 10.44
N THR A 138 -0.18 11.33 10.14
CA THR A 138 1.19 10.89 10.49
C THR A 138 1.90 11.79 11.50
N LYS A 139 1.28 12.88 11.96
CA LYS A 139 1.87 13.84 12.93
C LYS A 139 2.37 13.22 14.24
N ASP A 140 1.80 12.06 14.61
CA ASP A 140 2.09 11.37 15.87
C ASP A 140 3.13 10.24 15.71
N LEU A 141 3.67 10.06 14.50
CA LEU A 141 4.75 9.12 14.21
C LEU A 141 5.91 9.78 13.46
N ARG A 142 7.05 9.10 13.45
CA ARG A 142 8.24 9.47 12.70
C ARG A 142 8.75 8.25 11.95
N CYS A 143 8.90 8.39 10.64
CA CYS A 143 9.61 7.41 9.83
C CYS A 143 11.08 7.81 9.72
N GLN A 144 11.99 6.92 10.11
CA GLN A 144 13.44 7.12 10.00
C GLN A 144 13.99 6.33 8.81
N SER A 145 15.29 6.51 8.52
CA SER A 145 15.96 5.86 7.40
C SER A 145 15.88 4.34 7.50
N ALA A 146 15.17 3.70 6.55
CA ALA A 146 15.07 2.25 6.47
C ALA A 146 16.47 1.58 6.33
N PRO A 147 17.37 1.99 5.41
CA PRO A 147 18.69 1.36 5.30
C PRO A 147 19.50 1.39 6.59
N GLN A 148 19.46 2.49 7.34
CA GLN A 148 20.21 2.62 8.59
C GLN A 148 19.72 1.63 9.65
N TRP A 149 18.40 1.53 9.83
CA TRP A 149 17.81 0.65 10.85
C TRP A 149 17.86 -0.82 10.45
N ILE A 150 17.66 -1.13 9.17
CA ILE A 150 17.88 -2.49 8.64
C ILE A 150 19.33 -2.92 8.91
N ALA A 151 20.33 -2.09 8.60
CA ALA A 151 21.74 -2.44 8.80
C ALA A 151 22.04 -2.78 10.27
N LYS A 152 21.51 -1.98 11.20
CA LYS A 152 21.64 -2.20 12.65
C LYS A 152 21.10 -3.56 13.09
N TYR A 153 19.91 -3.95 12.62
CA TYR A 153 19.31 -5.23 13.01
C TYR A 153 19.92 -6.43 12.27
N VAL A 154 20.36 -6.25 11.03
CA VAL A 154 21.12 -7.29 10.32
C VAL A 154 22.42 -7.60 11.08
N GLU A 155 23.19 -6.57 11.46
CA GLU A 155 24.43 -6.73 12.24
C GLU A 155 24.17 -7.45 13.57
N ALA A 156 23.12 -7.06 14.30
CA ALA A 156 22.79 -7.64 15.60
C ALA A 156 22.33 -9.11 15.52
N LEU A 157 21.72 -9.53 14.40
CA LEU A 157 21.05 -10.82 14.29
C LEU A 157 21.82 -11.86 13.49
N ARG A 158 22.71 -11.45 12.59
CA ARG A 158 23.29 -12.34 11.57
C ARG A 158 23.90 -13.61 12.12
N ASP A 159 24.63 -13.53 13.23
CA ASP A 159 25.31 -14.67 13.86
C ASP A 159 24.38 -15.56 14.72
N THR A 160 23.10 -15.19 14.86
CA THR A 160 22.12 -15.86 15.73
C THR A 160 21.02 -16.62 14.97
N VAL A 161 20.98 -16.46 13.64
CA VAL A 161 19.96 -17.03 12.74
C VAL A 161 20.60 -17.59 11.47
N ASP A 162 19.93 -18.58 10.87
CA ASP A 162 20.37 -19.21 9.63
C ASP A 162 20.01 -18.36 8.40
N VAL A 163 18.87 -17.65 8.44
CA VAL A 163 18.38 -16.82 7.34
C VAL A 163 17.92 -15.46 7.86
N ILE A 164 18.26 -14.38 7.15
CA ILE A 164 17.69 -13.05 7.35
C ILE A 164 16.85 -12.67 6.13
N VAL A 165 15.56 -12.48 6.37
CA VAL A 165 14.61 -11.90 5.43
C VAL A 165 14.36 -10.45 5.84
N VAL A 166 14.54 -9.52 4.92
CA VAL A 166 14.07 -8.15 5.08
C VAL A 166 12.79 -8.01 4.26
N SER A 167 11.72 -7.58 4.91
CA SER A 167 10.46 -7.23 4.27
C SER A 167 10.32 -5.71 4.32
N TYR A 168 10.58 -5.06 3.20
CA TYR A 168 10.62 -3.62 3.05
C TYR A 168 9.44 -3.17 2.18
N HIS A 169 8.49 -2.45 2.77
CA HIS A 169 7.45 -1.76 2.03
C HIS A 169 8.03 -0.49 1.38
N GLY A 170 8.78 -0.71 0.32
CA GLY A 170 9.36 0.27 -0.57
C GLY A 170 9.84 -0.43 -1.84
N GLY A 171 10.24 0.34 -2.83
CA GLY A 171 10.57 -0.15 -4.15
C GLY A 171 12.04 -0.13 -4.49
N ILE A 172 12.29 -0.29 -5.79
CA ILE A 172 13.62 -0.44 -6.38
C ILE A 172 13.94 0.79 -7.23
N GLU A 173 15.05 1.44 -6.90
CA GLU A 173 15.51 2.70 -7.49
C GLU A 173 16.58 2.52 -8.59
N CYS A 174 17.13 1.31 -8.73
CA CYS A 174 18.11 0.95 -9.75
C CYS A 174 17.80 -0.38 -10.42
N ASP A 175 18.26 -0.55 -11.66
CA ASP A 175 18.30 -1.87 -12.28
C ASP A 175 19.19 -2.82 -11.46
N LEU A 176 18.62 -3.95 -11.03
CA LEU A 176 19.29 -4.87 -10.10
C LEU A 176 20.59 -5.47 -10.68
N SER A 177 20.69 -5.58 -12.00
CA SER A 177 21.82 -6.23 -12.68
C SER A 177 22.98 -5.28 -12.97
N THR A 178 22.67 -4.05 -13.37
CA THR A 178 23.65 -3.04 -13.79
C THR A 178 23.95 -2.02 -12.70
N GLY A 179 23.03 -1.82 -11.77
CA GLY A 179 23.08 -0.73 -10.78
C GLY A 179 22.82 0.64 -11.38
N HIS A 180 22.34 0.74 -12.62
CA HIS A 180 21.96 2.01 -13.22
C HIS A 180 20.65 2.50 -12.60
N GLU A 181 20.61 3.79 -12.25
CA GLU A 181 19.42 4.45 -11.73
C GLU A 181 18.28 4.40 -12.75
N THR A 182 17.08 4.04 -12.30
CA THR A 182 15.87 4.00 -13.13
C THR A 182 14.92 5.16 -12.85
N GLN A 183 15.23 5.96 -11.82
CA GLN A 183 14.45 7.10 -11.36
C GLN A 183 15.35 8.08 -10.58
N TYR A 184 14.81 9.26 -10.28
CA TYR A 184 15.50 10.22 -9.42
C TYR A 184 15.65 9.68 -8.00
N GLN A 185 16.81 9.93 -7.39
CA GLN A 185 17.13 9.52 -6.02
C GLN A 185 16.45 10.44 -5.01
N THR A 186 15.17 10.20 -4.73
CA THR A 186 14.35 10.97 -3.76
C THR A 186 14.46 10.44 -2.33
N GLY A 187 14.90 9.19 -2.15
CA GLY A 187 14.88 8.48 -0.87
C GLY A 187 13.57 7.76 -0.55
N GLU A 188 12.62 7.74 -1.50
CA GLU A 188 11.38 6.94 -1.41
C GLU A 188 11.64 5.45 -1.56
N ASP A 189 12.42 5.09 -2.58
CA ASP A 189 12.80 3.72 -2.86
C ASP A 189 14.30 3.53 -2.59
N GLU A 190 14.65 2.55 -1.76
CA GLU A 190 16.04 2.32 -1.35
C GLU A 190 16.44 0.82 -1.39
N ALA A 191 15.67 -0.05 -2.07
CA ALA A 191 15.92 -1.49 -2.05
C ALA A 191 17.28 -1.88 -2.65
N TYR A 192 17.71 -1.26 -3.76
CA TYR A 192 19.01 -1.55 -4.34
C TYR A 192 20.13 -1.11 -3.39
N LYS A 193 20.02 0.08 -2.80
CA LYS A 193 20.93 0.60 -1.78
C LYS A 193 21.02 -0.30 -0.56
N ILE A 194 19.89 -0.79 -0.03
CA ILE A 194 19.81 -1.76 1.07
C ILE A 194 20.61 -3.01 0.72
N ALA A 195 20.24 -3.69 -0.38
CA ALA A 195 20.87 -4.94 -0.78
C ALA A 195 22.36 -4.77 -1.15
N ARG A 196 22.75 -3.60 -1.67
CA ARG A 196 24.13 -3.30 -2.05
C ARG A 196 25.01 -2.98 -0.85
N SER A 197 24.51 -2.22 0.13
CA SER A 197 25.33 -1.69 1.23
C SER A 197 25.35 -2.58 2.47
N ILE A 198 24.34 -3.43 2.67
CA ILE A 198 24.18 -4.24 3.87
C ILE A 198 24.51 -5.70 3.56
N THR A 199 25.64 -6.18 4.09
CA THR A 199 26.02 -7.59 3.98
C THR A 199 25.27 -8.42 5.03
N GLY A 200 24.84 -9.63 4.64
CA GLY A 200 24.17 -10.57 5.56
C GLY A 200 22.66 -10.65 5.38
N ILE A 201 22.06 -9.91 4.44
CA ILE A 201 20.67 -10.12 4.02
C ILE A 201 20.63 -11.25 3.00
N ASP A 202 19.84 -12.29 3.27
CA ASP A 202 19.61 -13.38 2.31
C ASP A 202 18.57 -13.00 1.26
N ILE A 203 17.43 -12.48 1.73
CA ILE A 203 16.25 -12.18 0.91
C ILE A 203 15.75 -10.78 1.27
N LEU A 204 15.49 -9.96 0.25
CA LEU A 204 14.85 -8.65 0.37
C LEU A 204 13.53 -8.65 -0.40
N ILE A 205 12.42 -8.72 0.32
CA ILE A 205 11.06 -8.61 -0.21
C ILE A 205 10.70 -7.12 -0.29
N CYS A 206 10.23 -6.69 -1.45
CA CYS A 206 9.86 -5.32 -1.79
C CYS A 206 8.40 -5.25 -2.26
N GLY A 207 7.82 -4.05 -2.21
CA GLY A 207 6.44 -3.74 -2.58
C GLY A 207 6.31 -2.35 -3.19
N HIS A 208 5.25 -1.62 -2.83
CA HIS A 208 5.05 -0.18 -2.98
C HIS A 208 4.89 0.34 -4.42
N GLN A 209 5.80 0.00 -5.33
CA GLN A 209 5.72 0.43 -6.73
C GLN A 209 4.78 -0.44 -7.60
N HIS A 210 4.19 -1.49 -7.02
CA HIS A 210 3.26 -2.42 -7.68
C HIS A 210 3.85 -3.15 -8.92
N ARG A 211 5.17 -3.36 -8.92
CA ARG A 211 5.90 -4.02 -10.02
C ARG A 211 6.19 -5.47 -9.67
N GLU A 212 6.45 -6.26 -10.71
CA GLU A 212 7.06 -7.59 -10.57
C GLU A 212 8.53 -7.49 -10.95
N ASN A 213 9.42 -7.79 -10.02
CA ASN A 213 10.86 -7.77 -10.28
C ASN A 213 11.58 -8.81 -9.44
N SER A 214 12.69 -9.36 -9.93
CA SER A 214 13.56 -10.21 -9.14
C SER A 214 14.98 -10.22 -9.71
N GLY A 215 15.96 -10.24 -8.82
CA GLY A 215 17.37 -10.31 -9.19
C GLY A 215 18.26 -10.43 -7.97
N TYR A 216 19.55 -10.61 -8.22
CA TYR A 216 20.54 -10.65 -7.16
C TYR A 216 21.35 -9.35 -7.14
N VAL A 217 21.50 -8.77 -5.95
CA VAL A 217 22.46 -7.69 -5.70
C VAL A 217 23.48 -8.23 -4.72
N LYS A 218 24.69 -8.51 -5.21
CA LYS A 218 25.68 -9.34 -4.49
C LYS A 218 25.05 -10.70 -4.14
N ASP A 219 25.03 -11.06 -2.85
CA ASP A 219 24.49 -12.33 -2.35
C ASP A 219 23.01 -12.23 -1.92
N CYS A 220 22.41 -11.03 -1.98
CA CYS A 220 21.02 -10.81 -1.57
C CYS A 220 20.06 -11.03 -2.75
N HIS A 221 19.06 -11.90 -2.56
CA HIS A 221 17.98 -12.10 -3.52
C HIS A 221 16.89 -11.04 -3.30
N VAL A 222 16.82 -10.06 -4.19
CA VAL A 222 15.81 -9.01 -4.18
C VAL A 222 14.59 -9.46 -4.98
N ILE A 223 13.40 -9.31 -4.41
CA ILE A 223 12.13 -9.74 -4.98
C ILE A 223 11.10 -8.64 -4.74
N GLN A 224 10.46 -8.16 -5.80
CA GLN A 224 9.32 -7.25 -5.70
C GLN A 224 8.05 -8.00 -6.09
N VAL A 225 7.10 -8.07 -5.16
CA VAL A 225 5.85 -8.80 -5.33
C VAL A 225 4.81 -7.87 -5.96
N PRO A 226 4.11 -8.27 -7.04
CA PRO A 226 3.11 -7.42 -7.66
C PRO A 226 1.85 -7.28 -6.78
N ASP A 227 1.12 -6.19 -6.98
CA ASP A 227 -0.06 -5.80 -6.22
C ASP A 227 -1.28 -6.72 -6.42
N ARG A 228 -2.28 -6.54 -5.55
CA ARG A 228 -3.65 -7.06 -5.67
C ARG A 228 -3.73 -8.58 -5.86
N LEU A 229 -2.76 -9.30 -5.30
CA LEU A 229 -2.64 -10.76 -5.42
C LEU A 229 -2.61 -11.25 -6.87
N LYS A 230 -2.00 -10.47 -7.79
CA LYS A 230 -1.71 -10.94 -9.15
C LYS A 230 -0.83 -12.19 -9.11
N LYS A 231 0.14 -12.21 -8.19
CA LYS A 231 1.04 -13.34 -7.91
C LYS A 231 1.40 -13.34 -6.43
N ILE A 232 1.76 -14.50 -5.91
CA ILE A 232 2.38 -14.68 -4.59
C ILE A 232 3.77 -15.25 -4.83
N ALA A 233 4.79 -14.63 -4.24
CA ALA A 233 6.16 -15.16 -4.33
C ALA A 233 6.25 -16.43 -3.50
N GLU A 234 6.82 -17.51 -4.07
CA GLU A 234 7.24 -18.70 -3.34
C GLU A 234 8.76 -18.84 -3.47
N ILE A 235 9.45 -18.71 -2.35
CA ILE A 235 10.92 -18.75 -2.28
C ILE A 235 11.31 -20.03 -1.58
N THR A 236 12.06 -20.88 -2.26
CA THR A 236 12.52 -22.16 -1.71
C THR A 236 13.94 -22.03 -1.14
N SER A 237 14.10 -22.53 0.08
CA SER A 237 15.37 -22.46 0.82
C SER A 237 16.41 -23.48 0.30
N HIS A 238 17.21 -23.10 -0.68
CA HIS A 238 18.53 -23.66 -0.98
C HIS A 238 19.28 -22.59 -1.76
N ALA A 239 20.45 -22.12 -1.30
CA ALA A 239 21.23 -21.16 -2.08
C ALA A 239 21.74 -21.82 -3.38
N PRO A 240 21.53 -21.21 -4.57
CA PRO A 240 20.81 -19.96 -4.82
C PRO A 240 19.30 -20.09 -4.63
N TYR A 241 18.69 -19.20 -3.81
CA TYR A 241 17.26 -19.22 -3.51
C TYR A 241 16.46 -19.20 -4.82
N ALA A 242 15.62 -20.21 -5.01
CA ALA A 242 14.80 -20.31 -6.21
C ALA A 242 13.43 -19.67 -5.94
N LEU A 243 13.08 -18.72 -6.81
CA LEU A 243 11.78 -18.05 -6.83
C LEU A 243 10.85 -18.77 -7.84
N SER A 244 9.66 -19.09 -7.38
CA SER A 244 8.52 -19.43 -8.23
C SER A 244 7.34 -18.49 -7.90
N TRP A 245 6.36 -18.44 -8.80
CA TRP A 245 5.16 -17.62 -8.61
C TRP A 245 3.94 -18.53 -8.49
N VAL A 246 3.22 -18.40 -7.38
CA VAL A 246 1.87 -18.94 -7.27
C VAL A 246 0.93 -17.93 -7.91
N ILE A 247 0.14 -18.38 -8.89
CA ILE A 247 -0.89 -17.57 -9.55
C ILE A 247 -2.23 -17.96 -8.93
N PRO A 248 -2.80 -17.14 -8.04
CA PRO A 248 -4.06 -17.46 -7.39
C PRO A 248 -5.19 -17.44 -8.42
N GLN A 249 -6.08 -18.43 -8.38
CA GLN A 249 -7.18 -18.53 -9.33
C GLN A 249 -8.21 -17.43 -9.08
N SER A 250 -8.83 -16.95 -10.17
CA SER A 250 -9.93 -15.99 -10.07
C SER A 250 -11.13 -16.64 -9.39
N ARG A 251 -11.59 -16.03 -8.29
CA ARG A 251 -12.85 -16.38 -7.64
C ARG A 251 -13.70 -15.11 -7.56
N ILE A 252 -14.99 -15.26 -7.84
CA ILE A 252 -15.95 -14.18 -7.63
C ILE A 252 -16.51 -14.38 -6.23
N ARG A 253 -16.41 -13.35 -5.39
CA ARG A 253 -17.12 -13.30 -4.12
C ARG A 253 -18.46 -12.61 -4.37
N GLU A 254 -19.54 -13.37 -4.30
CA GLU A 254 -20.86 -12.77 -4.16
C GLU A 254 -21.03 -12.33 -2.71
N ASP A 255 -21.26 -11.04 -2.51
CA ASP A 255 -21.49 -10.46 -1.19
C ASP A 255 -22.71 -9.54 -1.30
N GLU A 256 -23.88 -10.08 -0.97
CA GLU A 256 -25.16 -9.37 -1.09
C GLU A 256 -25.18 -8.08 -0.26
N ALA A 257 -24.51 -8.08 0.90
CA ALA A 257 -24.44 -6.92 1.78
C ALA A 257 -23.57 -5.81 1.17
N TYR A 258 -22.43 -6.17 0.58
CA TYR A 258 -21.61 -5.26 -0.20
C TYR A 258 -22.35 -4.71 -1.43
N ASN A 259 -23.04 -5.57 -2.19
CA ASN A 259 -23.83 -5.13 -3.34
C ASN A 259 -24.94 -4.15 -2.95
N LYS A 260 -25.60 -4.38 -1.82
CA LYS A 260 -26.58 -3.43 -1.27
C LYS A 260 -25.93 -2.13 -0.80
N TRP A 261 -24.71 -2.18 -0.26
CA TRP A 261 -23.96 -0.99 0.12
C TRP A 261 -23.59 -0.13 -1.10
N LEU A 262 -23.26 -0.76 -2.24
CA LEU A 262 -23.01 -0.05 -3.50
C LEU A 262 -24.22 0.79 -3.97
N GLU A 263 -25.44 0.34 -3.66
CA GLU A 263 -26.69 1.05 -3.97
C GLU A 263 -27.03 2.16 -2.95
N SER A 264 -26.31 2.24 -1.83
CA SER A 264 -26.56 3.26 -0.80
C SER A 264 -26.13 4.66 -1.26
N THR A 265 -26.81 5.69 -0.77
CA THR A 265 -26.52 7.08 -1.14
C THR A 265 -25.41 7.68 -0.29
N VAL A 266 -24.53 8.42 -0.95
CA VAL A 266 -23.47 9.23 -0.33
C VAL A 266 -23.88 10.70 -0.42
N ASP A 267 -23.74 11.43 0.70
CA ASP A 267 -23.95 12.87 0.69
C ASP A 267 -22.80 13.57 -0.05
N THR A 268 -23.10 14.28 -1.13
CA THR A 268 -22.09 14.97 -1.98
C THR A 268 -21.98 16.46 -1.69
N ARG A 269 -22.76 17.01 -0.73
CA ARG A 269 -22.77 18.46 -0.43
C ARG A 269 -21.42 19.01 0.02
N HIS A 270 -20.55 18.17 0.55
CA HIS A 270 -19.22 18.54 1.05
C HIS A 270 -18.08 18.12 0.12
N LEU A 271 -18.39 17.51 -1.04
CA LEU A 271 -17.40 16.97 -1.96
C LEU A 271 -16.46 18.06 -2.50
N GLU A 272 -17.01 19.22 -2.88
CA GLU A 272 -16.18 20.35 -3.33
C GLU A 272 -15.20 20.82 -2.24
N ALA A 273 -15.70 21.05 -1.02
CA ALA A 273 -14.88 21.47 0.11
C ALA A 273 -13.80 20.45 0.45
N PHE A 274 -14.11 19.16 0.28
CA PHE A 274 -13.14 18.09 0.45
C PHE A 274 -12.04 18.12 -0.62
N VAL A 275 -12.42 18.18 -1.90
CA VAL A 275 -11.48 18.18 -3.04
C VAL A 275 -10.55 19.40 -3.03
N ARG A 276 -11.00 20.54 -2.50
CA ARG A 276 -10.18 21.76 -2.29
C ARG A 276 -8.90 21.52 -1.47
N GLN A 277 -8.86 20.46 -0.67
CA GLN A 277 -7.67 20.07 0.09
C GLN A 277 -6.57 19.47 -0.80
N PHE A 278 -6.91 18.96 -1.98
CA PHE A 278 -5.98 18.29 -2.91
C PHE A 278 -5.66 19.16 -4.13
N LEU A 279 -6.67 19.81 -4.72
CA LEU A 279 -6.51 20.64 -5.91
C LEU A 279 -7.21 21.98 -5.72
N ASN A 280 -6.47 23.05 -6.00
CA ASN A 280 -7.02 24.40 -6.03
C ASN A 280 -7.61 24.73 -7.41
N GLY A 281 -8.75 25.40 -7.42
CA GLY A 281 -9.47 25.77 -8.62
C GLY A 281 -10.49 26.88 -8.36
N ASP A 282 -10.95 27.48 -9.44
CA ASP A 282 -11.96 28.54 -9.42
C ASP A 282 -13.35 27.94 -9.64
N VAL A 283 -13.44 26.88 -10.46
CA VAL A 283 -14.66 26.15 -10.79
C VAL A 283 -14.48 24.68 -10.46
N TYR A 284 -15.44 24.08 -9.74
CA TYR A 284 -15.48 22.66 -9.46
C TYR A 284 -16.70 22.07 -10.14
N ASP A 285 -16.48 21.11 -11.04
CA ASP A 285 -17.55 20.41 -11.76
C ASP A 285 -17.25 18.91 -11.75
N PHE A 286 -18.11 18.12 -11.12
CA PHE A 286 -17.95 16.67 -11.04
C PHE A 286 -19.04 15.97 -11.83
N GLU A 287 -18.65 15.10 -12.75
CA GLU A 287 -19.55 14.19 -13.44
C GLU A 287 -19.87 12.99 -12.56
N LEU A 288 -21.09 12.96 -12.04
CA LEU A 288 -21.63 11.86 -11.26
C LEU A 288 -22.92 11.37 -11.93
N GLU A 289 -23.04 10.05 -12.15
CA GLU A 289 -24.25 9.44 -12.73
C GLU A 289 -25.45 9.62 -11.79
N ASP A 290 -25.24 9.32 -10.51
CA ASP A 290 -26.14 9.61 -9.40
C ASP A 290 -25.33 9.79 -8.10
N ASN A 291 -25.99 9.75 -6.94
CA ASN A 291 -25.36 9.90 -5.63
C ASN A 291 -25.16 8.55 -4.90
N THR A 292 -25.14 7.42 -5.61
CA THR A 292 -24.85 6.12 -5.01
C THR A 292 -23.35 5.94 -4.76
N VAL A 293 -23.01 5.05 -3.83
CA VAL A 293 -21.63 4.59 -3.61
C VAL A 293 -21.02 4.08 -4.92
N GLN A 294 -21.76 3.29 -5.70
CA GLN A 294 -21.28 2.77 -6.98
C GLN A 294 -20.95 3.89 -7.97
N ALA A 295 -21.82 4.89 -8.12
CA ALA A 295 -21.56 6.01 -9.02
C ALA A 295 -20.35 6.82 -8.57
N MET A 296 -20.20 7.05 -7.26
CA MET A 296 -19.02 7.73 -6.71
C MET A 296 -17.73 6.96 -6.98
N ILE A 297 -17.70 5.65 -6.72
CA ILE A 297 -16.53 4.80 -7.04
C ILE A 297 -16.21 4.90 -8.53
N THR A 298 -17.20 4.72 -9.41
CA THR A 298 -17.00 4.79 -10.86
C THR A 298 -16.41 6.14 -11.27
N ALA A 299 -17.00 7.24 -10.78
CA ALA A 299 -16.59 8.61 -11.09
C ALA A 299 -15.15 8.95 -10.68
N PHE A 300 -14.61 8.29 -9.64
CA PHE A 300 -13.27 8.52 -9.10
C PHE A 300 -12.33 7.31 -9.25
N SER A 301 -12.64 6.35 -10.13
CA SER A 301 -11.83 5.12 -10.30
C SER A 301 -10.65 5.26 -11.28
N SER A 302 -10.57 6.34 -12.06
CA SER A 302 -9.54 6.51 -13.08
C SER A 302 -8.16 6.81 -12.47
N VAL A 303 -7.07 6.52 -13.19
CA VAL A 303 -5.66 6.75 -12.77
C VAL A 303 -5.42 8.16 -12.22
N TYR A 304 -6.19 9.14 -12.70
CA TYR A 304 -6.23 10.50 -12.16
C TYR A 304 -7.66 10.85 -11.78
N PRO A 305 -8.11 10.53 -10.56
CA PRO A 305 -9.51 10.73 -10.19
C PRO A 305 -9.93 12.19 -10.22
N MET A 306 -8.97 13.11 -10.07
CA MET A 306 -9.20 14.55 -10.19
C MET A 306 -8.11 15.22 -11.01
N ARG A 307 -8.51 16.22 -11.80
CA ARG A 307 -7.67 16.98 -12.71
C ARG A 307 -8.02 18.46 -12.61
N ALA A 308 -7.02 19.31 -12.75
CA ALA A 308 -7.16 20.75 -12.82
C ALA A 308 -6.71 21.23 -14.21
N TYR A 309 -7.55 22.03 -14.87
CA TYR A 309 -7.31 22.55 -16.22
C TYR A 309 -7.43 24.05 -16.24
N THR A 310 -6.43 24.75 -16.78
CA THR A 310 -6.45 26.22 -16.88
C THR A 310 -6.87 26.64 -18.28
N TYR A 311 -7.95 27.41 -18.38
CA TYR A 311 -8.45 27.95 -19.65
C TYR A 311 -8.54 29.47 -19.59
N ASN A 312 -8.41 30.11 -20.75
CA ASN A 312 -8.77 31.52 -20.85
C ASN A 312 -10.30 31.70 -21.02
N GLY A 313 -10.79 32.91 -20.76
CA GLY A 313 -12.21 33.23 -20.83
C GLY A 313 -12.91 32.88 -22.15
N PHE A 314 -12.20 33.00 -23.28
CA PHE A 314 -12.73 32.66 -24.60
C PHE A 314 -12.90 31.15 -24.77
N GLU A 315 -11.93 30.35 -24.32
CA GLU A 315 -12.01 28.89 -24.35
C GLU A 315 -13.10 28.37 -23.43
N LEU A 316 -13.31 29.01 -22.28
CA LEU A 316 -14.36 28.62 -21.33
C LEU A 316 -15.76 28.74 -21.90
N ALA A 317 -15.98 29.62 -22.89
CA ALA A 317 -17.26 29.75 -23.58
C ALA A 317 -17.67 28.47 -24.34
N SER A 318 -16.73 27.55 -24.59
CA SER A 318 -17.01 26.24 -25.19
C SER A 318 -17.60 25.22 -24.20
N PHE A 319 -17.53 25.47 -22.88
CA PHE A 319 -18.09 24.61 -21.85
C PHE A 319 -19.47 25.13 -21.42
N PRO A 320 -20.58 24.50 -21.85
CA PRO A 320 -21.93 25.01 -21.59
C PRO A 320 -22.33 25.00 -20.10
N TRP A 321 -21.68 24.16 -19.30
CA TRP A 321 -21.89 24.03 -17.85
C TRP A 321 -21.04 25.01 -17.03
N CYS A 322 -19.97 25.56 -17.62
CA CYS A 322 -19.16 26.57 -16.93
C CYS A 322 -19.88 27.91 -16.99
N THR A 323 -20.04 28.60 -15.86
CA THR A 323 -20.64 29.94 -15.79
C THR A 323 -19.60 31.06 -15.74
N VAL A 324 -18.34 30.73 -15.46
CA VAL A 324 -17.21 31.68 -15.44
C VAL A 324 -16.78 32.01 -16.87
N ARG A 325 -16.47 33.29 -17.12
CA ARG A 325 -16.11 33.82 -18.44
C ARG A 325 -14.79 34.57 -18.47
N ASP A 326 -14.16 34.76 -17.31
CA ASP A 326 -12.76 35.18 -17.20
C ASP A 326 -11.85 33.94 -17.15
N ASP A 327 -10.55 34.12 -17.26
CA ASP A 327 -9.57 33.03 -17.13
C ASP A 327 -9.78 32.28 -15.81
N ALA A 328 -9.83 30.94 -15.86
CA ALA A 328 -10.16 30.12 -14.70
C ALA A 328 -9.52 28.73 -14.75
N CYS A 329 -9.28 28.19 -13.56
CA CYS A 329 -8.91 26.81 -13.34
C CYS A 329 -10.16 25.97 -13.02
N ILE A 330 -10.45 24.99 -13.88
CA ILE A 330 -11.53 24.02 -13.67
C ILE A 330 -10.95 22.76 -13.02
N VAL A 331 -11.51 22.37 -11.88
CA VAL A 331 -11.22 21.12 -11.20
C VAL A 331 -12.37 20.13 -11.44
N THR A 332 -12.06 18.98 -12.05
CA THR A 332 -13.07 18.00 -12.47
C THR A 332 -12.53 16.57 -12.50
N ASN A 333 -13.41 15.58 -12.40
CA ASN A 333 -13.09 14.17 -12.66
C ASN A 333 -13.20 13.80 -14.15
N ARG A 334 -13.71 14.71 -14.99
CA ARG A 334 -13.77 14.56 -16.45
C ARG A 334 -12.37 14.57 -17.06
N GLN A 335 -12.23 13.93 -18.20
CA GLN A 335 -11.09 14.14 -19.09
C GLN A 335 -11.44 15.27 -20.07
N LEU A 336 -10.77 16.41 -19.92
CA LEU A 336 -10.84 17.52 -20.87
C LEU A 336 -9.59 17.54 -21.75
N ASP A 337 -9.30 18.70 -22.35
CA ASP A 337 -8.15 18.92 -23.20
C ASP A 337 -6.82 18.69 -22.46
N ALA A 338 -6.11 17.62 -22.82
CA ALA A 338 -4.86 17.23 -22.16
C ALA A 338 -3.79 18.33 -22.17
N TYR A 339 -3.76 19.20 -23.20
CA TYR A 339 -2.81 20.31 -23.30
C TYR A 339 -3.08 21.46 -22.32
N ARG A 340 -4.24 21.45 -21.62
CA ARG A 340 -4.59 22.41 -20.57
C ARG A 340 -4.43 21.85 -19.16
N LEU A 341 -4.08 20.58 -19.02
CA LEU A 341 -3.88 19.94 -17.72
C LEU A 341 -2.73 20.63 -16.98
N SER A 342 -3.03 21.22 -15.83
CA SER A 342 -2.05 21.93 -15.00
C SER A 342 -1.72 21.19 -13.70
N ALA A 343 -2.64 20.38 -13.20
CA ALA A 343 -2.43 19.53 -12.03
C ALA A 343 -3.38 18.33 -12.04
N PHE A 344 -3.06 17.29 -11.28
CA PHE A 344 -3.92 16.14 -11.05
C PHE A 344 -3.58 15.51 -9.70
N THR A 345 -4.46 14.65 -9.20
CA THR A 345 -4.19 13.81 -8.04
C THR A 345 -4.17 12.34 -8.44
N VAL A 346 -3.53 11.52 -7.62
CA VAL A 346 -3.58 10.05 -7.64
C VAL A 346 -4.26 9.49 -6.39
N ALA A 347 -4.71 10.36 -5.48
CA ALA A 347 -5.36 9.97 -4.23
C ALA A 347 -6.70 9.27 -4.48
N ASN A 348 -7.03 8.27 -3.67
CA ASN A 348 -8.31 7.57 -3.74
C ASN A 348 -9.44 8.45 -3.17
N ILE A 349 -9.98 9.34 -4.00
CA ILE A 349 -10.93 10.39 -3.57
C ILE A 349 -12.19 9.80 -2.93
N PHE A 350 -12.75 8.73 -3.50
CA PHE A 350 -13.93 8.11 -2.93
C PHE A 350 -13.65 7.57 -1.52
N ASP A 351 -12.58 6.79 -1.37
CA ASP A 351 -12.21 6.14 -0.12
C ASP A 351 -11.97 7.15 1.01
N LEU A 352 -11.14 8.17 0.73
CA LEU A 352 -10.83 9.21 1.70
C LEU A 352 -12.05 10.10 2.01
N TYR A 353 -12.90 10.39 1.03
CA TYR A 353 -14.14 11.15 1.24
C TYR A 353 -15.11 10.36 2.13
N TYR A 354 -15.29 9.08 1.83
CA TYR A 354 -16.15 8.19 2.60
C TYR A 354 -15.69 8.12 4.06
N HIS A 355 -14.38 7.95 4.27
CA HIS A 355 -13.82 7.88 5.61
C HIS A 355 -13.81 9.20 6.36
N HIS A 356 -13.42 10.33 5.76
CA HIS A 356 -13.22 11.57 6.54
C HIS A 356 -14.46 12.45 6.63
N VAL A 357 -15.41 12.31 5.71
CA VAL A 357 -16.58 13.19 5.63
C VAL A 357 -17.86 12.44 5.93
N PHE A 358 -18.05 11.25 5.35
CA PHE A 358 -19.32 10.56 5.46
C PHE A 358 -19.48 9.77 6.78
N LYS A 359 -18.40 9.21 7.35
CA LYS A 359 -18.35 8.36 8.57
C LYS A 359 -19.73 7.87 9.02
N PRO A 360 -20.24 6.76 8.44
CA PRO A 360 -21.56 6.23 8.77
C PRO A 360 -21.71 5.86 10.25
#